data_AF-A0A7S8EUG2-F1
#
_entry.id   AF-A0A7S8EUG2-F1
#
_cell.length_a   1.000
_cell.length_b   1.000
_cell.length_c   1.000
_cell.angle_alpha   90.00
_cell.angle_beta   90.00
_cell.angle_gamma   90.00
#
_symmetry.space_group_name_H-M   'P 1'
#
loop_
_entity.id
_entity.type
_entity.pdbx_description
1 polymer ?
#
loop_
_entity_poly.entity_id
_entity_poly.type
_entity_poly.pdbx_seq_one_letter_code
_entity_poly.pdbx_strand_id
1 'polypeptide(L)'
;MSIFVMSERNLMIKGSPIPVRIFEQGKRLFGGLNSGEMYCRFNNGELRADFRGAWLQRHVQVLSLVAEALGLLGSPTIPPFYVNLSDRPFETRYRHFRTRFSLCSANGFAEVAAPDFVFSGWPEAKFDNYDRKTAAMAAASENQAGDDRAFWAGRCINDARKTTVQMASIWPDLLEAYDTQPGFDEATAQYSGAFKTMEEQVSAYRYMIDVEGLGYSGRFKLLLHTKRAVLLQERPWHEWFFADIEPFRHYVPVARDMSDLPERIEWLRANPKMESEIAGEAQQFARTRLTRSAAVAAWAELLEDHIAAGGNLKSGLQKRQRAKKPRRTEPTG
;
A
#
# COMPACT_ATOMS: atom_id res chain seq x y z
N MET A 1 -22.33 -15.28 5.97
CA MET A 1 -23.72 -15.26 5.46
C MET A 1 -23.65 -14.78 4.01
N SER A 2 -23.69 -15.72 3.06
CA SER A 2 -23.44 -15.48 1.63
C SER A 2 -24.58 -14.70 0.98
N ILE A 3 -24.26 -13.56 0.36
CA ILE A 3 -25.21 -12.74 -0.39
C ILE A 3 -24.70 -12.57 -1.82
N PHE A 4 -24.64 -13.63 -2.62
CA PHE A 4 -24.40 -13.50 -4.06
C PHE A 4 -25.15 -14.58 -4.84
N VAL A 5 -26.00 -14.16 -5.78
CA VAL A 5 -26.55 -15.00 -6.84
C VAL A 5 -25.78 -14.65 -8.11
N MET A 6 -25.18 -15.66 -8.76
CA MET A 6 -24.35 -15.50 -9.96
C MET A 6 -25.14 -15.75 -11.24
N SER A 7 -25.45 -14.68 -11.97
CA SER A 7 -25.39 -14.64 -13.44
C SER A 7 -25.08 -13.18 -13.83
N GLU A 8 -24.17 -12.96 -14.80
CA GLU A 8 -23.65 -11.65 -15.26
C GLU A 8 -23.51 -10.60 -14.12
N ARG A 9 -22.40 -10.66 -13.37
CA ARG A 9 -22.20 -9.99 -12.06
C ARG A 9 -22.34 -8.46 -12.09
N ASN A 10 -23.56 -7.94 -12.15
CA ASN A 10 -23.95 -6.62 -11.66
C ASN A 10 -23.86 -6.65 -10.12
N LEU A 11 -22.73 -6.24 -9.56
CA LEU A 11 -22.62 -6.05 -8.11
C LEU A 11 -22.99 -4.60 -7.76
N MET A 12 -23.90 -4.46 -6.78
CA MET A 12 -24.14 -3.21 -6.06
C MET A 12 -23.36 -3.25 -4.74
N ILE A 13 -22.55 -2.24 -4.46
CA ILE A 13 -21.88 -2.10 -3.16
C ILE A 13 -22.93 -1.61 -2.15
N LYS A 14 -23.38 -2.49 -1.25
CA LYS A 14 -24.34 -2.14 -0.18
C LYS A 14 -23.70 -1.13 0.79
N GLY A 15 -24.47 -0.13 1.20
CA GLY A 15 -24.02 0.90 2.15
C GLY A 15 -23.14 1.99 1.53
N SER A 16 -22.90 1.96 0.21
CA SER A 16 -22.26 3.06 -0.50
C SER A 16 -23.17 4.30 -0.52
N PRO A 17 -22.63 5.51 -0.34
CA PRO A 17 -23.43 6.74 -0.40
C PRO A 17 -23.94 7.06 -1.80
N ILE A 18 -23.35 6.46 -2.83
CA ILE A 18 -23.79 6.56 -4.23
C ILE A 18 -24.01 5.17 -4.84
N PRO A 19 -24.87 5.03 -5.87
CA PRO A 19 -24.95 3.80 -6.65
C PRO A 19 -23.60 3.43 -7.28
N VAL A 20 -23.14 2.20 -7.05
CA VAL A 20 -21.93 1.64 -7.66
C VAL A 20 -22.27 0.37 -8.42
N ARG A 21 -22.03 0.35 -9.74
CA ARG A 21 -22.20 -0.83 -10.59
C ARG A 21 -20.85 -1.36 -11.05
N ILE A 22 -20.65 -2.65 -10.86
CA ILE A 22 -19.42 -3.35 -11.19
C ILE A 22 -19.70 -4.32 -12.33
N PHE A 23 -18.85 -4.34 -13.36
CA PHE A 23 -18.98 -5.21 -14.54
C PHE A 23 -17.67 -5.96 -14.82
N GLU A 24 -17.75 -7.29 -14.79
CA GLU A 24 -16.66 -8.15 -15.26
C GLU A 24 -16.76 -8.35 -16.77
N GLN A 25 -15.74 -7.92 -17.50
CA GLN A 25 -15.68 -8.01 -18.95
C GLN A 25 -14.92 -9.25 -19.41
N GLY A 26 -15.46 -9.94 -20.41
CA GLY A 26 -14.75 -11.01 -21.11
C GLY A 26 -13.53 -10.49 -21.87
N LYS A 27 -12.50 -11.34 -22.06
CA LYS A 27 -11.20 -10.97 -22.69
C LYS A 27 -11.31 -10.22 -24.03
N ARG A 28 -12.43 -10.36 -24.76
CA ARG A 28 -12.62 -9.82 -26.13
C ARG A 28 -13.16 -8.39 -26.22
N LEU A 29 -13.71 -7.80 -25.15
CA LEU A 29 -14.62 -6.65 -25.30
C LEU A 29 -14.03 -5.24 -25.07
N PHE A 30 -12.81 -5.10 -24.51
CA PHE A 30 -12.23 -3.78 -24.22
C PHE A 30 -10.78 -3.66 -24.68
N GLY A 31 -10.54 -3.31 -25.95
CA GLY A 31 -9.19 -2.96 -26.41
C GLY A 31 -8.59 -1.83 -25.55
N GLY A 32 -7.44 -2.07 -24.92
CA GLY A 32 -6.71 -1.06 -24.15
C GLY A 32 -6.84 -1.08 -22.62
N LEU A 33 -7.63 -2.00 -22.02
CA LEU A 33 -7.63 -2.20 -20.56
C LEU A 33 -6.61 -3.27 -20.15
N ASN A 34 -5.70 -2.95 -19.23
CA ASN A 34 -4.72 -3.92 -18.75
C ASN A 34 -5.32 -4.95 -17.79
N SER A 35 -4.62 -6.06 -17.60
CA SER A 35 -4.93 -6.99 -16.51
C SER A 35 -4.72 -6.31 -15.16
N GLY A 36 -5.68 -6.44 -14.23
CA GLY A 36 -5.62 -5.81 -12.91
C GLY A 36 -5.96 -4.31 -12.91
N GLU A 37 -6.38 -3.74 -14.03
CA GLU A 37 -6.87 -2.37 -14.14
C GLU A 37 -8.40 -2.36 -14.22
N MET A 38 -9.03 -1.37 -13.58
CA MET A 38 -10.44 -1.06 -13.72
C MET A 38 -10.65 0.31 -14.38
N TYR A 39 -11.62 0.38 -15.28
CA TYR A 39 -12.06 1.62 -15.93
C TYR A 39 -13.30 2.16 -15.22
N CYS A 40 -13.19 3.36 -14.67
CA CYS A 40 -14.20 4.00 -13.84
C CYS A 40 -14.87 5.16 -14.57
N ARG A 41 -16.20 5.22 -14.51
CA ARG A 41 -17.04 6.27 -15.08
C ARG A 41 -18.05 6.71 -14.03
N PHE A 42 -18.09 8.00 -13.73
CA PHE A 42 -19.07 8.56 -12.82
C PHE A 42 -19.92 9.58 -13.57
N ASN A 43 -21.20 9.25 -13.78
CA ASN A 43 -22.13 10.09 -14.52
C ASN A 43 -23.49 10.09 -13.82
N ASN A 44 -24.10 11.27 -13.73
CA ASN A 44 -25.42 11.46 -13.11
C ASN A 44 -25.52 10.83 -11.70
N GLY A 45 -24.46 10.93 -10.90
CA GLY A 45 -24.41 10.40 -9.55
C GLY A 45 -24.21 8.88 -9.44
N GLU A 46 -24.00 8.16 -10.54
CA GLU A 46 -23.74 6.71 -10.53
C GLU A 46 -22.28 6.41 -10.93
N LEU A 47 -21.58 5.61 -10.11
CA LEU A 47 -20.25 5.10 -10.41
C LEU A 47 -20.36 3.73 -11.09
N ARG A 48 -19.76 3.61 -12.27
CA ARG A 48 -19.61 2.36 -13.01
C ARG A 48 -18.13 1.98 -13.11
N ALA A 49 -17.81 0.73 -12.82
CA ALA A 49 -16.47 0.17 -12.95
C ALA A 49 -16.47 -1.09 -13.82
N ASP A 50 -15.63 -1.11 -14.86
CA ASP A 50 -15.46 -2.25 -15.76
C ASP A 50 -14.02 -2.79 -15.62
N PHE A 51 -13.85 -4.10 -15.49
CA PHE A 51 -12.53 -4.74 -15.34
C PHE A 51 -12.48 -6.09 -16.06
N ARG A 52 -11.28 -6.62 -16.30
CA ARG A 52 -11.08 -7.95 -16.92
C ARG A 52 -10.75 -8.97 -15.84
N GLY A 53 -11.54 -10.06 -15.75
CA GLY A 53 -11.27 -11.29 -14.99
C GLY A 53 -10.41 -11.11 -13.74
N ALA A 54 -11.01 -10.85 -12.57
CA ALA A 54 -10.25 -10.28 -11.47
C ALA A 54 -10.57 -10.75 -10.04
N TRP A 55 -9.66 -10.35 -9.14
CA TRP A 55 -9.78 -10.37 -7.69
C TRP A 55 -10.84 -9.37 -7.23
N LEU A 56 -12.12 -9.76 -7.29
CA LEU A 56 -13.30 -8.92 -7.01
C LEU A 56 -13.20 -8.14 -5.68
N GLN A 57 -12.50 -8.71 -4.69
CA GLN A 57 -12.39 -8.12 -3.36
C GLN A 57 -11.61 -6.79 -3.34
N ARG A 58 -10.42 -6.73 -3.95
CA ARG A 58 -9.63 -5.47 -4.03
C ARG A 58 -10.42 -4.38 -4.76
N HIS A 59 -11.19 -4.77 -5.78
CA HIS A 59 -12.02 -3.84 -6.56
C HIS A 59 -13.09 -3.22 -5.67
N VAL A 60 -13.88 -4.05 -4.98
CA VAL A 60 -14.95 -3.58 -4.08
C VAL A 60 -14.39 -2.68 -2.98
N GLN A 61 -13.24 -3.01 -2.42
CA GLN A 61 -12.62 -2.25 -1.33
C GLN A 61 -12.07 -0.89 -1.75
N VAL A 62 -11.51 -0.76 -2.96
CA VAL A 62 -11.12 0.56 -3.50
C VAL A 62 -12.35 1.34 -3.95
N LEU A 63 -13.30 0.69 -4.61
CA LEU A 63 -14.52 1.35 -5.09
C LEU A 63 -15.38 1.89 -3.95
N SER A 64 -15.36 1.28 -2.75
CA SER A 64 -16.05 1.86 -1.60
C SER A 64 -15.43 3.18 -1.15
N LEU A 65 -14.09 3.28 -1.11
CA LEU A 65 -13.38 4.53 -0.80
C LEU A 65 -13.68 5.61 -1.85
N VAL A 66 -13.58 5.23 -3.14
CA VAL A 66 -13.84 6.13 -4.27
C VAL A 66 -15.30 6.60 -4.28
N ALA A 67 -16.26 5.72 -3.98
CA ALA A 67 -17.67 6.08 -3.96
C ALA A 67 -18.00 7.06 -2.83
N GLU A 68 -17.39 6.89 -1.66
CA GLU A 68 -17.50 7.87 -0.57
C GLU A 68 -16.86 9.20 -0.94
N ALA A 69 -15.67 9.18 -1.55
CA ALA A 69 -15.00 10.39 -2.02
C ALA A 69 -15.85 11.15 -3.05
N LEU A 70 -16.43 10.45 -4.05
CA LEU A 70 -17.34 11.05 -5.03
C LEU A 70 -18.59 11.65 -4.40
N GLY A 71 -19.11 11.04 -3.34
CA GLY A 71 -20.21 11.58 -2.54
C GLY A 71 -19.88 12.93 -1.88
N LEU A 72 -18.59 13.21 -1.62
CA LEU A 72 -18.13 14.49 -1.07
C LEU A 72 -17.97 15.59 -2.13
N LEU A 73 -17.65 15.24 -3.38
CA LEU A 73 -17.32 16.21 -4.43
C LEU A 73 -18.50 17.07 -4.91
N GLY A 74 -19.74 16.66 -4.63
CA GLY A 74 -20.96 17.37 -5.05
C GLY A 74 -21.20 17.47 -6.57
N SER A 75 -20.22 17.16 -7.41
CA SER A 75 -20.36 17.10 -8.87
C SER A 75 -21.13 15.84 -9.28
N PRO A 76 -22.13 15.91 -10.17
CA PRO A 76 -22.86 14.73 -10.64
C PRO A 76 -22.08 13.90 -11.68
N THR A 77 -21.04 14.46 -12.30
CA THR A 77 -20.27 13.83 -13.38
C THR A 77 -18.82 14.30 -13.34
N ILE A 78 -17.88 13.38 -13.54
CA ILE A 78 -16.44 13.70 -13.66
C ILE A 78 -15.83 13.00 -14.88
N PRO A 79 -14.67 13.46 -15.39
CA PRO A 79 -14.00 12.74 -16.46
C PRO A 79 -13.70 11.28 -16.06
N PRO A 80 -13.66 10.34 -17.02
CA PRO A 80 -13.39 8.95 -16.69
C PRO A 80 -11.91 8.74 -16.36
N PHE A 81 -11.65 7.81 -15.45
CA PHE A 81 -10.32 7.49 -14.94
C PHE A 81 -10.12 5.97 -14.86
N TYR A 82 -8.89 5.57 -14.58
CA TYR A 82 -8.51 4.19 -14.40
C TYR A 82 -7.90 3.99 -13.03
N VAL A 83 -8.04 2.79 -12.48
CA VAL A 83 -7.34 2.38 -11.25
C VAL A 83 -6.64 1.05 -11.49
N ASN A 84 -5.33 1.05 -11.32
CA ASN A 84 -4.50 -0.14 -11.35
C ASN A 84 -4.42 -0.75 -9.93
N LEU A 85 -4.93 -1.98 -9.79
CA LEU A 85 -4.97 -2.75 -8.55
C LEU A 85 -3.87 -3.82 -8.48
N SER A 86 -2.98 -3.85 -9.47
CA SER A 86 -1.79 -4.67 -9.45
C SER A 86 -0.79 -4.10 -8.44
N ASP A 87 0.13 -4.95 -7.97
CA ASP A 87 1.08 -4.54 -6.94
C ASP A 87 2.09 -3.48 -7.41
N ARG A 88 2.25 -3.27 -8.73
CA ARG A 88 3.10 -2.25 -9.36
C ARG A 88 2.37 -1.46 -10.46
N PRO A 89 2.70 -0.18 -10.65
CA PRO A 89 2.44 0.61 -11.86
C PRO A 89 2.89 -0.08 -13.16
N PHE A 90 2.30 0.31 -14.29
CA PHE A 90 2.66 -0.22 -15.60
C PHE A 90 3.88 0.50 -16.15
N GLU A 91 4.88 -0.26 -16.62
CA GLU A 91 6.08 0.30 -17.25
C GLU A 91 5.78 1.00 -18.59
N THR A 92 4.68 0.62 -19.23
CA THR A 92 4.33 1.05 -20.58
C THR A 92 3.82 2.49 -20.64
N ARG A 93 4.45 3.31 -21.47
CA ARG A 93 3.94 4.66 -21.78
C ARG A 93 2.77 4.59 -22.75
N TYR A 94 1.61 5.08 -22.32
CA TYR A 94 0.44 5.18 -23.17
C TYR A 94 0.56 6.34 -24.17
N ARG A 95 0.23 6.07 -25.45
CA ARG A 95 0.19 7.09 -26.52
C ARG A 95 -0.85 8.19 -26.22
N HIS A 96 -1.98 7.81 -25.62
CA HIS A 96 -3.00 8.71 -25.11
C HIS A 96 -3.18 8.44 -23.62
N PHE A 97 -2.66 9.34 -22.80
CA PHE A 97 -2.71 9.18 -21.35
C PHE A 97 -3.99 9.79 -20.80
N ARG A 98 -4.83 8.96 -20.18
CA ARG A 98 -5.85 9.38 -19.21
C ARG A 98 -5.36 9.09 -17.81
N THR A 99 -5.91 9.79 -16.82
CA THR A 99 -5.56 9.61 -15.41
C THR A 99 -5.66 8.14 -15.01
N ARG A 100 -4.58 7.65 -14.41
CA ARG A 100 -4.47 6.32 -13.81
C ARG A 100 -4.02 6.48 -12.38
N PHE A 101 -4.83 5.99 -11.47
CA PHE A 101 -4.43 5.83 -10.07
C PHE A 101 -3.85 4.44 -9.86
N SER A 102 -2.92 4.30 -8.94
CA SER A 102 -2.30 3.02 -8.56
C SER A 102 -2.04 2.98 -7.07
N LEU A 103 -1.84 1.77 -6.52
CA LEU A 103 -1.63 1.57 -5.08
C LEU A 103 -0.31 2.20 -4.59
N CYS A 104 0.65 2.36 -5.50
CA CYS A 104 1.89 3.09 -5.29
C CYS A 104 2.37 3.72 -6.60
N SER A 105 3.38 4.57 -6.54
CA SER A 105 4.06 5.14 -7.70
C SER A 105 5.58 5.20 -7.48
N ALA A 106 6.33 5.48 -8.53
CA ALA A 106 7.78 5.64 -8.50
C ALA A 106 8.23 6.65 -9.55
N ASN A 107 9.47 7.14 -9.42
CA ASN A 107 10.08 8.00 -10.43
C ASN A 107 10.06 7.36 -11.82
N GLY A 108 9.59 8.11 -12.82
CA GLY A 108 9.46 7.64 -14.20
C GLY A 108 8.10 7.00 -14.54
N PHE A 109 7.22 6.76 -13.56
CA PHE A 109 5.86 6.26 -13.77
C PHE A 109 4.86 7.40 -13.87
N ALA A 110 3.78 7.19 -14.62
CA ALA A 110 2.77 8.21 -14.88
C ALA A 110 1.58 8.13 -13.93
N GLU A 111 1.35 6.95 -13.37
CA GLU A 111 0.28 6.66 -12.44
C GLU A 111 0.45 7.40 -11.12
N VAL A 112 -0.65 7.96 -10.63
CA VAL A 112 -0.74 8.72 -9.38
C VAL A 112 -0.99 7.73 -8.25
N ALA A 113 -0.16 7.76 -7.19
CA ALA A 113 -0.38 6.92 -6.02
C ALA A 113 -1.68 7.36 -5.32
N ALA A 114 -2.54 6.42 -5.00
CA ALA A 114 -3.81 6.64 -4.32
C ALA A 114 -4.00 5.66 -3.16
N PRO A 115 -4.87 5.97 -2.19
CA PRO A 115 -5.16 5.05 -1.09
C PRO A 115 -5.66 3.69 -1.58
N ASP A 116 -5.03 2.62 -1.10
CA ASP A 116 -5.30 1.26 -1.52
C ASP A 116 -6.45 0.58 -0.74
N PHE A 117 -6.75 -0.66 -1.12
CA PHE A 117 -7.85 -1.46 -0.55
C PHE A 117 -7.71 -1.74 0.96
N VAL A 118 -6.50 -1.71 1.51
CA VAL A 118 -6.21 -2.01 2.92
C VAL A 118 -6.92 -1.02 3.84
N PHE A 119 -7.10 0.24 3.42
CA PHE A 119 -7.87 1.26 4.16
C PHE A 119 -9.36 0.93 4.30
N SER A 120 -9.89 0.00 3.51
CA SER A 120 -11.19 -0.63 3.76
C SER A 120 -11.01 -1.88 4.63
N GLY A 121 -10.22 -2.85 4.17
CA GLY A 121 -9.92 -4.08 4.89
C GLY A 121 -8.97 -4.98 4.10
N TRP A 122 -8.49 -6.07 4.70
CA TRP A 122 -7.69 -7.07 4.01
C TRP A 122 -7.97 -8.49 4.57
N PRO A 123 -9.02 -9.16 4.05
CA PRO A 123 -9.41 -10.51 4.44
C PRO A 123 -8.29 -11.56 4.48
N GLU A 124 -7.35 -11.52 3.53
CA GLU A 124 -6.19 -12.42 3.50
C GLU A 124 -5.21 -12.15 4.67
N ALA A 125 -5.21 -10.91 5.19
CA ALA A 125 -4.55 -10.53 6.44
C ALA A 125 -5.49 -10.58 7.67
N LYS A 126 -6.66 -11.24 7.52
CA LYS A 126 -7.64 -11.53 8.58
C LYS A 126 -8.26 -10.29 9.23
N PHE A 127 -8.57 -9.24 8.46
CA PHE A 127 -9.40 -8.13 8.92
C PHE A 127 -10.25 -7.51 7.80
N ASP A 128 -11.38 -6.93 8.15
CA ASP A 128 -12.36 -6.34 7.23
C ASP A 128 -12.62 -4.85 7.48
N ASN A 129 -12.02 -4.28 8.52
CA ASN A 129 -12.13 -2.87 8.90
C ASN A 129 -10.77 -2.33 9.35
N TYR A 130 -10.24 -1.37 8.59
CA TYR A 130 -8.92 -0.78 8.86
C TYR A 130 -8.83 -0.04 10.20
N ASP A 131 -9.81 0.78 10.55
CA ASP A 131 -9.76 1.59 11.79
C ASP A 131 -9.86 0.70 13.04
N ARG A 132 -10.70 -0.35 13.01
CA ARG A 132 -10.74 -1.36 14.09
C ARG A 132 -9.43 -2.13 14.18
N LYS A 133 -8.84 -2.50 13.05
CA LYS A 133 -7.55 -3.20 12.98
C LYS A 133 -6.43 -2.36 13.60
N THR A 134 -6.33 -1.10 13.20
CA THR A 134 -5.28 -0.20 13.69
C THR A 134 -5.48 0.15 15.17
N ALA A 135 -6.72 0.32 15.63
CA ALA A 135 -7.02 0.48 17.05
C ALA A 135 -6.61 -0.75 17.88
N ALA A 136 -6.90 -1.96 17.39
CA ALA A 136 -6.50 -3.21 18.06
C ALA A 136 -4.98 -3.37 18.11
N MET A 137 -4.27 -3.07 17.00
CA MET A 137 -2.81 -3.10 16.96
C MET A 137 -2.18 -2.04 17.89
N ALA A 138 -2.74 -0.83 17.91
CA ALA A 138 -2.29 0.23 18.82
C ALA A 138 -2.44 -0.22 20.29
N ALA A 139 -3.61 -0.75 20.66
CA ALA A 139 -3.87 -1.28 22.00
C ALA A 139 -2.93 -2.45 22.36
N ALA A 140 -2.67 -3.37 21.42
CA ALA A 140 -1.74 -4.48 21.62
C ALA A 140 -0.29 -4.02 21.87
N SER A 141 0.08 -2.84 21.37
CA SER A 141 1.41 -2.25 21.54
C SER A 141 1.56 -1.34 22.77
N GLU A 142 0.52 -1.15 23.58
CA GLU A 142 0.56 -0.24 24.74
C GLU A 142 1.56 -0.68 25.82
N ASN A 143 1.65 -1.99 26.05
CA ASN A 143 2.62 -2.56 26.98
C ASN A 143 4.02 -2.64 26.35
N GLN A 144 5.04 -2.66 27.20
CA GLN A 144 6.41 -2.94 26.77
C GLN A 144 6.46 -4.34 26.10
N ALA A 145 7.20 -4.43 24.99
CA ALA A 145 7.42 -5.71 24.32
C ALA A 145 8.19 -6.68 25.23
N GLY A 146 7.82 -7.96 25.18
CA GLY A 146 8.52 -9.02 25.93
C GLY A 146 9.79 -9.54 25.24
N ASP A 147 9.96 -9.22 23.96
CA ASP A 147 11.10 -9.63 23.13
C ASP A 147 11.79 -8.39 22.54
N ASP A 148 13.07 -8.19 22.89
CA ASP A 148 13.89 -7.05 22.47
C ASP A 148 14.38 -7.13 21.00
N ARG A 149 13.97 -8.16 20.25
CA ARG A 149 14.32 -8.34 18.84
C ARG A 149 13.42 -7.54 17.91
N ALA A 150 13.94 -7.29 16.71
CA ALA A 150 13.13 -6.87 15.58
C ALA A 150 12.37 -8.05 14.97
N PHE A 151 11.22 -7.80 14.36
CA PHE A 151 10.38 -8.85 13.78
C PHE A 151 9.98 -8.58 12.35
N TRP A 152 10.01 -9.62 11.52
CA TRP A 152 9.41 -9.64 10.20
C TRP A 152 8.78 -11.00 9.87
N ALA A 153 7.62 -11.00 9.21
CA ALA A 153 7.09 -12.22 8.59
C ALA A 153 6.33 -11.89 7.30
N GLY A 154 6.60 -12.67 6.25
CA GLY A 154 5.91 -12.56 4.98
C GLY A 154 6.45 -13.54 3.94
N ARG A 155 5.80 -13.60 2.77
CA ARG A 155 6.26 -14.43 1.66
C ARG A 155 7.58 -13.90 1.09
N CYS A 156 8.58 -14.76 0.92
CA CYS A 156 9.88 -14.44 0.34
C CYS A 156 9.86 -14.28 -1.20
N ILE A 157 9.09 -13.29 -1.67
CA ILE A 157 8.82 -13.03 -3.09
C ILE A 157 9.91 -12.20 -3.81
N ASN A 158 10.90 -11.71 -3.09
CA ASN A 158 12.03 -10.95 -3.62
C ASN A 158 13.28 -11.20 -2.77
N ASP A 159 14.43 -10.74 -3.23
CA ASP A 159 15.71 -11.04 -2.58
C ASP A 159 15.88 -10.31 -1.24
N ALA A 160 15.38 -9.09 -1.09
CA ALA A 160 15.43 -8.38 0.19
C ALA A 160 14.69 -9.12 1.32
N ARG A 161 13.53 -9.71 1.01
CA ARG A 161 12.79 -10.55 1.97
C ARG A 161 13.54 -11.84 2.32
N LYS A 162 14.14 -12.50 1.32
CA LYS A 162 15.01 -13.67 1.56
C LYS A 162 16.21 -13.31 2.43
N THR A 163 16.88 -12.20 2.13
CA THR A 163 18.00 -11.66 2.93
C THR A 163 17.57 -11.39 4.36
N THR A 164 16.39 -10.80 4.57
CA THR A 164 15.85 -10.55 5.93
C THR A 164 15.69 -11.85 6.73
N VAL A 165 15.14 -12.91 6.11
CA VAL A 165 15.01 -14.24 6.74
C VAL A 165 16.36 -14.90 6.99
N GLN A 166 17.30 -14.80 6.04
CA GLN A 166 18.66 -15.32 6.20
C GLN A 166 19.40 -14.61 7.35
N MET A 167 19.25 -13.30 7.48
CA MET A 167 19.84 -12.52 8.57
C MET A 167 19.35 -12.98 9.94
N ALA A 168 18.09 -13.41 10.10
CA ALA A 168 17.60 -13.97 11.36
C ALA A 168 18.32 -15.26 11.80
N SER A 169 18.90 -16.01 10.85
CA SER A 169 19.74 -17.18 11.18
C SER A 169 21.17 -16.79 11.59
N ILE A 170 21.65 -15.64 11.11
CA ILE A 170 23.00 -15.12 11.40
C ILE A 170 23.00 -14.32 12.71
N TRP A 171 21.92 -13.57 12.95
CA TRP A 171 21.75 -12.64 14.08
C TRP A 171 20.50 -12.97 14.91
N PRO A 172 20.35 -14.19 15.45
CA PRO A 172 19.12 -14.62 16.13
C PRO A 172 18.79 -13.80 17.39
N ASP A 173 19.79 -13.13 17.97
CA ASP A 173 19.64 -12.23 19.11
C ASP A 173 19.16 -10.82 18.71
N LEU A 174 19.20 -10.46 17.42
CA LEU A 174 18.77 -9.15 16.91
C LEU A 174 17.39 -9.19 16.27
N LEU A 175 17.08 -10.24 15.50
CA LEU A 175 15.82 -10.33 14.80
C LEU A 175 15.27 -11.74 14.69
N GLU A 176 13.94 -11.83 14.66
CA GLU A 176 13.21 -13.01 14.21
C GLU A 176 12.55 -12.69 12.87
N ALA A 177 12.82 -13.54 11.87
CA ALA A 177 12.18 -13.43 10.58
C ALA A 177 11.95 -14.80 9.92
N TYR A 178 10.80 -14.98 9.28
CA TYR A 178 10.49 -16.24 8.57
C TYR A 178 9.62 -16.04 7.33
N ASP A 179 9.78 -16.96 6.38
CA ASP A 179 8.92 -17.07 5.20
C ASP A 179 7.57 -17.68 5.59
N THR A 180 6.49 -17.02 5.18
CA THR A 180 5.14 -17.48 5.48
C THR A 180 4.58 -18.44 4.43
N GLN A 181 5.26 -18.65 3.30
CA GLN A 181 4.82 -19.56 2.24
C GLN A 181 4.55 -21.00 2.73
N PRO A 182 5.41 -21.63 3.57
CA PRO A 182 5.15 -23.00 4.04
C PRO A 182 3.86 -23.14 4.86
N GLY A 183 3.38 -22.05 5.46
CA GLY A 183 2.16 -22.02 6.26
C GLY A 183 0.92 -21.52 5.51
N PHE A 184 0.98 -21.29 4.20
CA PHE A 184 -0.13 -20.76 3.39
C PHE A 184 -0.81 -21.87 2.58
N ASP A 185 -2.12 -22.02 2.77
CA ASP A 185 -2.97 -22.89 1.96
C ASP A 185 -3.52 -22.10 0.77
N GLU A 186 -3.08 -22.46 -0.44
CA GLU A 186 -3.50 -21.80 -1.68
C GLU A 186 -4.97 -22.06 -2.03
N ALA A 187 -5.54 -23.20 -1.62
CA ALA A 187 -6.92 -23.56 -1.94
C ALA A 187 -7.92 -22.70 -1.15
N THR A 188 -7.59 -22.39 0.10
CA THR A 188 -8.44 -21.59 0.99
C THR A 188 -7.98 -20.13 1.10
N ALA A 189 -6.80 -19.80 0.56
CA ALA A 189 -6.13 -18.51 0.71
C ALA A 189 -5.92 -18.11 2.19
N GLN A 190 -5.61 -19.09 3.04
CA GLN A 190 -5.47 -18.90 4.49
C GLN A 190 -4.10 -19.33 5.01
N TYR A 191 -3.60 -18.61 6.01
CA TYR A 191 -2.44 -19.03 6.79
C TYR A 191 -2.84 -19.96 7.93
N SER A 192 -2.02 -20.99 8.16
CA SER A 192 -2.09 -21.90 9.31
C SER A 192 -2.14 -21.15 10.65
N GLY A 193 -2.61 -21.84 11.70
CA GLY A 193 -2.72 -21.27 13.05
C GLY A 193 -1.39 -20.84 13.68
N ALA A 194 -0.25 -21.26 13.12
CA ALA A 194 1.08 -20.84 13.58
C ALA A 194 1.46 -19.41 13.13
N PHE A 195 0.71 -18.81 12.20
CA PHE A 195 0.97 -17.45 11.74
C PHE A 195 0.53 -16.41 12.79
N LYS A 196 1.51 -15.71 13.37
CA LYS A 196 1.24 -14.59 14.29
C LYS A 196 0.47 -13.49 13.57
N THR A 197 -0.67 -13.10 14.10
CA THR A 197 -1.40 -11.89 13.70
C THR A 197 -0.55 -10.64 13.92
N MET A 198 -0.88 -9.53 13.26
CA MET A 198 -0.12 -8.29 13.42
C MET A 198 -0.17 -7.76 14.86
N GLU A 199 -1.27 -7.98 15.58
CA GLU A 199 -1.45 -7.67 17.00
C GLU A 199 -0.49 -8.47 17.88
N GLU A 200 -0.39 -9.79 17.64
CA GLU A 200 0.57 -10.64 18.36
C GLU A 200 2.01 -10.23 18.07
N GLN A 201 2.32 -9.83 16.84
CA GLN A 201 3.65 -9.34 16.46
C GLN A 201 4.01 -8.07 17.23
N VAL A 202 3.16 -7.03 17.19
CA VAL A 202 3.44 -5.75 17.84
C VAL A 202 3.34 -5.83 19.37
N SER A 203 2.58 -6.79 19.91
CA SER A 203 2.58 -7.08 21.35
C SER A 203 3.90 -7.72 21.80
N ALA A 204 4.39 -8.71 21.04
CA ALA A 204 5.54 -9.51 21.45
C ALA A 204 6.90 -8.81 21.23
N TYR A 205 7.11 -8.19 20.07
CA TYR A 205 8.44 -7.72 19.65
C TYR A 205 8.59 -6.20 19.72
N ARG A 206 9.80 -5.76 20.05
CA ARG A 206 10.14 -4.35 20.28
C ARG A 206 10.21 -3.52 19.00
N TYR A 207 10.68 -4.10 17.90
CA TYR A 207 10.81 -3.39 16.61
C TYR A 207 10.14 -4.14 15.48
N MET A 208 9.54 -3.39 14.56
CA MET A 208 8.89 -3.97 13.39
C MET A 208 9.71 -3.66 12.14
N ILE A 209 9.88 -4.63 11.25
CA ILE A 209 10.53 -4.40 9.95
C ILE A 209 9.45 -4.36 8.87
N ASP A 210 9.58 -3.43 7.92
CA ASP A 210 8.79 -3.42 6.69
C ASP A 210 9.69 -3.49 5.45
N VAL A 211 9.37 -4.45 4.58
CA VAL A 211 10.14 -4.78 3.36
C VAL A 211 9.18 -4.77 2.17
N GLU A 212 9.60 -4.14 1.08
CA GLU A 212 8.82 -3.99 -0.15
C GLU A 212 8.33 -5.35 -0.67
N GLY A 213 7.16 -5.35 -1.31
CA GLY A 213 6.54 -6.54 -1.89
C GLY A 213 7.00 -6.75 -3.32
N LEU A 214 6.05 -7.06 -4.20
CA LEU A 214 6.28 -6.80 -5.62
C LEU A 214 6.42 -5.29 -5.80
N GLY A 215 5.42 -4.48 -5.44
CA GLY A 215 5.61 -3.03 -5.32
C GLY A 215 5.65 -2.59 -3.86
N TYR A 216 4.58 -1.95 -3.41
CA TYR A 216 4.45 -1.51 -2.02
C TYR A 216 4.25 -2.68 -1.04
N SER A 217 4.22 -2.34 0.25
CA SER A 217 3.91 -3.26 1.34
C SER A 217 2.64 -2.82 2.06
N GLY A 218 1.59 -3.64 2.04
CA GLY A 218 0.31 -3.31 2.68
C GLY A 218 0.38 -3.11 4.20
N ARG A 219 1.43 -3.61 4.86
CA ARG A 219 1.55 -3.57 6.33
C ARG A 219 2.12 -2.27 6.89
N PHE A 220 2.91 -1.51 6.13
CA PHE A 220 3.68 -0.38 6.67
C PHE A 220 2.79 0.62 7.41
N LYS A 221 1.75 1.11 6.73
CA LYS A 221 0.74 2.01 7.30
C LYS A 221 0.02 1.46 8.53
N LEU A 222 -0.11 0.13 8.69
CA LEU A 222 -0.70 -0.48 9.89
C LEU A 222 0.28 -0.41 11.07
N LEU A 223 1.57 -0.66 10.83
CA LEU A 223 2.61 -0.63 11.85
C LEU A 223 2.80 0.78 12.44
N LEU A 224 2.63 1.82 11.62
CA LEU A 224 2.76 3.21 12.07
C LEU A 224 1.74 3.59 13.15
N HIS A 225 0.62 2.88 13.31
CA HIS A 225 -0.34 3.13 14.40
C HIS A 225 0.11 2.63 15.77
N THR A 226 1.22 1.90 15.84
CA THR A 226 1.67 1.19 17.06
C THR A 226 2.80 1.93 17.76
N LYS A 227 3.04 1.60 19.04
CA LYS A 227 4.19 2.10 19.81
C LYS A 227 5.47 1.29 19.55
N ARG A 228 5.66 0.82 18.30
CA ARG A 228 6.87 0.09 17.88
C ARG A 228 7.56 0.88 16.79
N ALA A 229 8.86 1.13 16.97
CA ALA A 229 9.64 1.76 15.92
C ALA A 229 9.70 0.83 14.69
N VAL A 230 9.51 1.41 13.51
CA VAL A 230 9.48 0.66 12.25
C VAL A 230 10.80 0.88 11.51
N LEU A 231 11.50 -0.21 11.20
CA LEU A 231 12.63 -0.24 10.28
C LEU A 231 12.09 -0.40 8.86
N LEU A 232 12.21 0.64 8.04
CA LEU A 232 11.66 0.67 6.68
C LEU A 232 12.78 0.54 5.66
N GLN A 233 12.72 -0.52 4.84
CA GLN A 233 13.58 -0.67 3.68
C GLN A 233 13.39 0.49 2.68
N GLU A 234 14.50 1.07 2.23
CA GLU A 234 14.53 2.00 1.10
C GLU A 234 13.97 1.32 -0.16
N ARG A 235 12.95 1.93 -0.75
CA ARG A 235 12.24 1.39 -1.91
C ARG A 235 11.80 2.49 -2.87
N PRO A 236 11.70 2.21 -4.17
CA PRO A 236 11.24 3.19 -5.16
C PRO A 236 9.73 3.35 -5.14
N TRP A 237 9.00 2.33 -4.67
CA TRP A 237 7.54 2.30 -4.67
C TRP A 237 6.99 3.00 -3.44
N HIS A 238 6.48 4.20 -3.67
CA HIS A 238 5.93 5.08 -2.65
C HIS A 238 4.41 5.07 -2.72
N GLU A 239 3.77 4.89 -1.56
CA GLU A 239 2.33 5.09 -1.39
C GLU A 239 2.02 6.59 -1.32
N TRP A 240 0.74 6.96 -1.39
CA TRP A 240 0.30 8.36 -1.47
C TRP A 240 0.81 9.28 -0.34
N PHE A 241 1.03 8.73 0.85
CA PHE A 241 1.47 9.45 2.05
C PHE A 241 2.99 9.53 2.22
N PHE A 242 3.78 8.93 1.32
CA PHE A 242 5.24 8.84 1.49
C PHE A 242 5.94 10.21 1.45
N ALA A 243 5.31 11.23 0.88
CA ALA A 243 5.85 12.59 0.87
C ALA A 243 5.75 13.29 2.24
N ASP A 244 4.87 12.79 3.12
CA ASP A 244 4.56 13.41 4.42
C ASP A 244 5.24 12.68 5.60
N ILE A 245 6.03 11.64 5.31
CA ILE A 245 6.84 10.92 6.30
C ILE A 245 8.33 11.20 6.09
N GLU A 246 9.08 11.08 7.16
CA GLU A 246 10.48 11.52 7.24
C GLU A 246 11.33 10.45 7.93
N PRO A 247 12.49 10.07 7.36
CA PRO A 247 13.44 9.18 8.02
C PRO A 247 13.90 9.74 9.37
N PHE A 248 14.08 8.87 10.35
CA PHE A 248 14.43 9.18 11.75
C PHE A 248 13.43 10.07 12.50
N ARG A 249 12.29 10.40 11.89
CA ARG A 249 11.14 11.00 12.58
C ARG A 249 9.97 10.04 12.66
N HIS A 250 9.62 9.39 11.56
CA HIS A 250 8.47 8.48 11.50
C HIS A 250 8.87 7.01 11.36
N TYR A 251 10.11 6.72 10.98
CA TYR A 251 10.66 5.37 10.82
C TYR A 251 12.19 5.41 10.80
N VAL A 252 12.86 4.27 10.98
CA VAL A 252 14.30 4.13 10.79
C VAL A 252 14.57 3.58 9.39
N PRO A 253 15.28 4.30 8.50
CA PRO A 253 15.59 3.82 7.16
C PRO A 253 16.60 2.67 7.20
N VAL A 254 16.40 1.69 6.34
CA VAL A 254 17.29 0.55 6.08
C VAL A 254 17.65 0.56 4.60
N ALA A 255 18.91 0.26 4.27
CA ALA A 255 19.40 0.15 2.90
C ALA A 255 18.53 -0.81 2.08
N ARG A 256 18.41 -0.52 0.78
CA ARG A 256 17.55 -1.31 -0.12
C ARG A 256 17.91 -2.80 -0.17
N ASP A 257 19.18 -3.15 -0.04
CA ASP A 257 19.66 -4.52 -0.03
C ASP A 257 19.64 -5.18 1.36
N MET A 258 19.11 -4.47 2.37
CA MET A 258 19.07 -4.83 3.79
C MET A 258 20.44 -4.88 4.49
N SER A 259 21.52 -4.44 3.83
CA SER A 259 22.90 -4.61 4.33
C SER A 259 23.17 -3.97 5.69
N ASP A 260 22.53 -2.84 6.00
CA ASP A 260 22.68 -2.11 7.27
C ASP A 260 21.62 -2.50 8.32
N LEU A 261 20.73 -3.47 8.06
CA LEU A 261 19.64 -3.84 8.97
C LEU A 261 20.14 -4.18 10.39
N PRO A 262 21.19 -5.00 10.61
CA PRO A 262 21.70 -5.28 11.96
C PRO A 262 22.19 -4.02 12.69
N GLU A 263 22.92 -3.14 12.00
CA GLU A 263 23.39 -1.88 12.57
C GLU A 263 22.22 -0.96 12.96
N ARG A 264 21.15 -0.92 12.16
CA ARG A 264 19.95 -0.11 12.47
C ARG A 264 19.20 -0.63 13.70
N ILE A 265 19.16 -1.95 13.89
CA ILE A 265 18.56 -2.57 15.07
C ILE A 265 19.38 -2.23 16.32
N GLU A 266 20.72 -2.35 16.25
CA GLU A 266 21.59 -1.98 17.38
C GLU A 266 21.53 -0.49 17.69
N TRP A 267 21.44 0.36 16.65
CA TRP A 267 21.24 1.79 16.84
C TRP A 267 19.95 2.09 17.61
N LEU A 268 18.84 1.41 17.30
CA LEU A 268 17.60 1.58 18.08
C LEU A 268 17.79 1.16 19.55
N ARG A 269 18.44 0.01 19.79
CA ARG A 269 18.73 -0.48 21.15
C ARG A 269 19.56 0.50 21.96
N ALA A 270 20.56 1.12 21.33
CA ALA A 270 21.43 2.11 21.96
C ALA A 270 20.74 3.49 22.17
N ASN A 271 19.59 3.73 21.53
CA ASN A 271 18.91 5.03 21.54
C ASN A 271 17.42 4.92 21.92
N PRO A 272 17.07 4.43 23.13
CA PRO A 272 15.67 4.19 23.54
C PRO A 272 14.82 5.47 23.57
N LYS A 273 15.43 6.64 23.79
CA LYS A 273 14.72 7.93 23.70
C LYS A 273 14.29 8.22 22.27
N MET A 274 15.18 8.07 21.29
CA MET A 274 14.86 8.28 19.88
C MET A 274 13.88 7.21 19.38
N GLU A 275 14.02 5.95 19.81
CA GLU A 275 13.03 4.90 19.55
C GLU A 275 11.62 5.35 19.95
N SER A 276 11.44 5.83 21.18
CA SER A 276 10.14 6.29 21.69
C SER A 276 9.62 7.51 20.95
N GLU A 277 10.49 8.48 20.60
CA GLU A 277 10.12 9.67 19.84
C GLU A 277 9.66 9.30 18.42
N ILE A 278 10.42 8.43 17.74
CA ILE A 278 10.10 7.96 16.37
C ILE A 278 8.76 7.23 16.35
N ALA A 279 8.55 6.29 17.28
CA ALA A 279 7.28 5.56 17.36
C ALA A 279 6.10 6.49 17.71
N GLY A 280 6.33 7.48 18.58
CA GLY A 280 5.33 8.48 18.96
C GLY A 280 4.89 9.38 17.80
N GLU A 281 5.85 9.95 17.07
CA GLU A 281 5.60 10.78 15.87
C GLU A 281 4.90 9.95 14.77
N ALA A 282 5.35 8.71 14.53
CA ALA A 282 4.70 7.78 13.61
C ALA A 282 3.23 7.53 13.97
N GLN A 283 2.95 7.26 15.26
CA GLN A 283 1.60 7.01 15.75
C GLN A 283 0.72 8.26 15.64
N GLN A 284 1.25 9.44 15.93
CA GLN A 284 0.52 10.70 15.78
C GLN A 284 0.19 10.98 14.31
N PHE A 285 1.17 10.79 13.41
CA PHE A 285 0.96 10.90 11.98
C PHE A 285 -0.12 9.93 11.52
N ALA A 286 -0.03 8.64 11.88
CA ALA A 286 -0.94 7.62 11.42
C ALA A 286 -2.38 7.85 11.91
N ARG A 287 -2.57 8.25 13.17
CA ARG A 287 -3.89 8.55 13.76
C ARG A 287 -4.60 9.75 13.11
N THR A 288 -3.86 10.61 12.43
CA THR A 288 -4.40 11.84 11.81
C THR A 288 -4.46 11.76 10.28
N ARG A 289 -3.48 11.12 9.66
CA ARG A 289 -3.29 11.08 8.20
C ARG A 289 -3.53 9.72 7.58
N LEU A 290 -3.50 8.62 8.36
CA LEU A 290 -3.66 7.26 7.87
C LEU A 290 -4.87 6.57 8.50
N THR A 291 -6.01 7.23 8.53
CA THR A 291 -7.31 6.61 8.87
C THR A 291 -8.09 6.28 7.61
N ARG A 292 -9.16 5.48 7.71
CA ARG A 292 -10.05 5.28 6.57
C ARG A 292 -10.67 6.60 6.09
N SER A 293 -11.05 7.49 7.00
CA SER A 293 -11.59 8.81 6.64
C SER A 293 -10.55 9.68 5.92
N ALA A 294 -9.29 9.65 6.34
CA ALA A 294 -8.20 10.34 5.65
C ALA A 294 -7.95 9.77 4.26
N ALA A 295 -8.06 8.44 4.09
CA ALA A 295 -8.00 7.81 2.77
C ALA A 295 -9.16 8.24 1.86
N VAL A 296 -10.38 8.37 2.39
CA VAL A 296 -11.52 8.92 1.61
C VAL A 296 -11.27 10.38 1.23
N ALA A 297 -10.78 11.20 2.15
CA ALA A 297 -10.44 12.60 1.87
C ALA A 297 -9.34 12.72 0.80
N ALA A 298 -8.28 11.92 0.89
CA ALA A 298 -7.23 11.88 -0.12
C ALA A 298 -7.75 11.44 -1.50
N TRP A 299 -8.69 10.48 -1.55
CA TRP A 299 -9.38 10.16 -2.80
C TRP A 299 -10.19 11.35 -3.35
N ALA A 300 -10.86 12.12 -2.49
CA ALA A 300 -11.61 13.29 -2.92
C ALA A 300 -10.68 14.35 -3.53
N GLU A 301 -9.59 14.69 -2.84
CA GLU A 301 -8.55 15.62 -3.34
C GLU A 301 -7.98 15.17 -4.69
N LEU A 302 -7.63 13.88 -4.81
CA LEU A 302 -7.12 13.31 -6.07
C LEU A 302 -8.13 13.38 -7.22
N LEU A 303 -9.42 13.26 -6.92
CA LEU A 303 -10.49 13.36 -7.92
C LEU A 303 -10.78 14.84 -8.28
N GLU A 304 -10.63 15.78 -7.35
CA GLU A 304 -10.66 17.22 -7.65
C GLU A 304 -9.52 17.61 -8.59
N ASP A 305 -8.29 17.18 -8.29
CA ASP A 305 -7.12 17.39 -9.14
C ASP A 305 -7.32 16.75 -10.53
N HIS A 306 -7.97 15.59 -10.58
CA HIS A 306 -8.32 14.92 -11.82
C HIS A 306 -9.31 15.74 -12.67
N ILE A 307 -10.33 16.31 -12.04
CA ILE A 307 -11.30 17.20 -12.70
C ILE A 307 -10.59 18.46 -13.20
N ALA A 308 -9.79 19.10 -12.36
CA ALA A 308 -9.03 20.30 -12.70
C ALA A 308 -8.05 20.06 -13.87
N ALA A 309 -7.46 18.87 -13.96
CA ALA A 309 -6.61 18.44 -15.06
C ALA A 309 -7.38 17.98 -16.33
N GLY A 310 -8.71 18.15 -16.38
CA GLY A 310 -9.55 17.75 -17.51
C GLY A 310 -9.48 16.25 -17.81
N GLY A 311 -9.25 15.43 -16.78
CA GLY A 311 -9.13 13.99 -16.90
C GLY A 311 -7.72 13.45 -17.17
N ASN A 312 -6.69 14.31 -17.16
CA ASN A 312 -5.31 13.97 -17.57
C ASN A 312 -4.26 14.18 -16.47
N LEU A 313 -4.63 14.01 -15.20
CA LEU A 313 -3.74 14.10 -14.04
C LEU A 313 -2.64 13.03 -14.06
N LYS A 314 -1.39 13.45 -13.82
CA LYS A 314 -0.18 12.61 -13.78
C LYS A 314 0.53 12.82 -12.45
N SER A 315 1.30 11.82 -12.02
CA SER A 315 2.06 11.84 -10.75
C SER A 315 3.06 12.99 -10.57
N GLY A 316 3.39 13.76 -11.61
CA GLY A 316 4.42 14.80 -11.54
C GLY A 316 5.87 14.28 -11.37
N LEU A 317 6.06 13.01 -11.01
CA LEU A 317 7.35 12.29 -10.87
C LEU A 317 8.04 12.00 -12.22
N GLN A 318 7.59 12.67 -13.28
CA GLN A 318 8.17 12.61 -14.63
C GLN A 318 9.25 13.67 -14.87
N LYS A 319 9.64 14.47 -13.86
CA LYS A 319 10.78 15.40 -13.99
C LYS A 319 12.06 14.60 -14.24
N ARG A 320 12.41 14.45 -15.51
CA ARG A 320 13.75 14.06 -15.96
C ARG A 320 14.76 15.00 -15.30
N GLN A 321 15.62 14.48 -14.41
CA GLN A 321 17.01 14.91 -14.50
C GLN A 321 17.50 14.40 -15.86
N ARG A 322 17.66 15.31 -16.83
CA ARG A 322 18.51 15.00 -17.98
C ARG A 322 19.88 14.72 -17.40
N ALA A 323 20.29 13.45 -17.35
CA ALA A 323 21.68 13.11 -17.14
C ALA A 323 22.48 13.91 -18.19
N LYS A 324 23.30 14.87 -17.75
CA LYS A 324 24.29 15.48 -18.61
C LYS A 324 25.18 14.34 -19.08
N LYS A 325 25.09 13.96 -20.36
CA LYS A 325 26.12 13.11 -20.96
C LYS A 325 27.48 13.73 -20.62
N PRO A 326 28.46 12.97 -20.10
CA PRO A 326 29.81 13.49 -19.97
C PRO A 326 30.24 13.94 -21.37
N ARG A 327 30.67 15.20 -21.49
CA ARG A 327 31.36 15.66 -22.69
C ARG A 327 32.54 14.71 -22.88
N ARG A 328 32.58 14.03 -24.02
CA ARG A 328 33.83 13.41 -24.49
C ARG A 328 34.83 14.55 -24.57
N THR A 329 35.81 14.56 -23.67
CA THR A 329 37.04 15.30 -23.86
C THR A 329 37.76 14.62 -25.01
N GLU A 330 37.90 15.31 -26.13
CA GLU A 330 38.84 14.89 -27.18
C GLU A 330 40.25 14.90 -26.57
N PRO A 331 41.09 13.90 -26.87
CA PRO A 331 42.48 13.93 -26.46
C PRO A 331 43.19 15.04 -27.23
N THR A 332 43.65 16.06 -26.50
CA THR A 332 44.63 17.01 -27.00
C THR A 332 46.01 16.35 -26.99
N GLY A 333 46.63 16.25 -28.17
CA GLY A 333 48.09 16.25 -28.38
C GLY A 333 48.86 15.06 -27.87
#